data_AF-A0A971T787-F1
#
_entry.id   AF-A0A971T787-F1
#
_cell.length_a   1.000
_cell.length_b   1.000
_cell.length_c   1.000
_cell.angle_alpha   90.00
_cell.angle_beta   90.00
_cell.angle_gamma   90.00
#
_symmetry.space_group_name_H-M   'P 1'
#
loop_
_entity.id
_entity.type
_entity.pdbx_description
1 polymer ?
#
loop_
_entity_poly.entity_id
_entity_poly.type
_entity_poly.pdbx_seq_one_letter_code
_entity_poly.pdbx_strand_id
1 'polypeptide(L)' 'SYEKIGGGYVTAIVRGDVAAVRAATEAGARGAEKVGELVSVHIIPRPHVNVDAVLPLGRSAAKD' A
#
# COMPACT_ATOMS: atom_id res chain seq x y z
N SER A 1 -7.34 0.42 -0.81
CA SER A 1 -7.63 -0.90 -1.40
C SER A 1 -6.88 -1.98 -0.62
N TYR A 2 -7.14 -3.26 -0.86
CA TYR A 2 -6.38 -4.35 -0.25
C TYR A 2 -6.14 -5.48 -1.26
N GLU A 3 -5.03 -6.19 -1.13
CA GLU A 3 -4.61 -7.28 -2.02
C GLU A 3 -4.40 -8.58 -1.23
N LYS A 4 -4.68 -9.73 -1.86
CA LYS A 4 -4.61 -11.06 -1.24
C LYS A 4 -3.75 -11.98 -2.10
N ILE A 5 -2.71 -12.56 -1.52
CA ILE A 5 -1.83 -13.51 -2.24
C ILE A 5 -2.05 -14.97 -1.81
N GLY A 6 -3.02 -15.22 -0.92
CA GLY A 6 -3.26 -16.53 -0.33
C GLY A 6 -2.47 -16.76 0.96
N GLY A 7 -2.61 -17.93 1.58
CA GLY A 7 -1.88 -18.29 2.81
C GLY A 7 -2.16 -17.41 4.03
N GLY A 8 -3.28 -16.67 4.04
CA GLY A 8 -3.61 -15.71 5.09
C GLY A 8 -2.95 -14.33 4.93
N TYR A 9 -2.12 -14.12 3.90
CA TYR A 9 -1.44 -12.86 3.67
C TYR A 9 -2.34 -11.85 2.94
N VAL A 10 -2.45 -10.67 3.54
CA VAL A 10 -3.18 -9.53 3.00
C VAL A 10 -2.34 -8.26 3.10
N THR A 11 -2.43 -7.40 2.09
CA THR A 11 -1.70 -6.13 2.05
C THR A 11 -2.68 -4.97 1.85
N ALA A 12 -2.66 -3.98 2.74
CA ALA A 12 -3.41 -2.74 2.55
C ALA A 12 -2.61 -1.76 1.70
N ILE A 13 -3.25 -1.15 0.70
CA ILE A 13 -2.61 -0.21 -0.23
C ILE A 13 -3.27 1.15 -0.08
N VAL A 14 -2.44 2.17 0.16
CA VAL A 14 -2.83 3.57 0.38
C VAL A 14 -2.09 4.47 -0.62
N ARG A 15 -2.79 5.48 -1.15
CA ARG A 15 -2.27 6.42 -2.16
C ARG A 15 -2.50 7.86 -1.71
N GLY A 16 -1.60 8.75 -2.08
CA GLY A 16 -1.66 10.17 -1.78
C GLY A 16 -0.28 10.82 -1.91
N ASP A 17 -0.16 12.04 -1.39
CA ASP A 17 1.13 12.73 -1.29
C ASP A 17 2.05 12.02 -0.29
N VAL A 18 3.36 12.11 -0.51
CA VAL A 18 4.37 11.36 0.26
C VAL A 18 4.26 11.63 1.77
N ALA A 19 3.97 12.88 2.15
CA ALA A 19 3.78 13.25 3.56
C ALA A 19 2.54 12.59 4.18
N ALA A 20 1.42 12.59 3.46
CA ALA A 20 0.17 11.97 3.91
C ALA A 20 0.32 10.44 4.01
N VAL A 21 0.92 9.79 3.00
CA VAL A 21 1.16 8.34 2.99
C VAL A 21 2.10 7.95 4.13
N ARG A 22 3.18 8.70 4.37
CA ARG A 22 4.09 8.44 5.50
C ARG A 22 3.36 8.47 6.84
N ALA A 23 2.59 9.51 7.11
CA ALA A 23 1.83 9.63 8.35
C ALA A 23 0.81 8.48 8.52
N ALA A 24 0.08 8.15 7.45
CA ALA A 24 -0.90 7.06 7.46
C ALA A 24 -0.24 5.70 7.72
N THR A 25 0.88 5.42 7.04
CA THR A 25 1.60 4.16 7.17
C THR A 25 2.24 3.99 8.55
N GLU A 26 2.83 5.04 9.13
CA GLU A 26 3.39 5.00 10.48
C GLU A 26 2.32 4.78 11.56
N ALA A 27 1.15 5.43 11.41
CA ALA A 27 0.01 5.19 12.30
C ALA A 27 -0.56 3.77 12.13
N GLY A 28 -0.69 3.31 10.90
CA GLY A 28 -1.18 1.98 10.56
C GLY A 28 -0.29 0.86 11.09
N ALA A 29 1.04 0.98 10.94
CA ALA A 29 2.00 0.00 11.44
C ALA A 29 1.86 -0.21 12.96
N ARG A 30 1.86 0.89 13.73
CA ARG A 30 1.68 0.85 15.20
C ARG A 30 0.32 0.28 15.62
N GLY A 31 -0.72 0.46 14.80
CA GLY A 31 -2.03 -0.12 15.04
C GLY A 31 -2.07 -1.62 14.74
N ALA A 32 -1.48 -2.03 13.62
CA ALA A 32 -1.45 -3.41 13.14
C ALA A 32 -0.70 -4.33 14.09
N GLU A 33 0.46 -3.91 14.61
CA GLU A 33 1.25 -4.68 15.58
C GLU A 33 0.51 -5.00 16.89
N LYS A 34 -0.51 -4.20 17.25
CA LYS A 34 -1.31 -4.44 18.47
C LYS A 34 -2.41 -5.47 18.28
N VAL A 35 -2.87 -5.66 17.04
CA VAL A 35 -4.04 -6.50 16.72
C VAL A 35 -3.68 -7.78 16.00
N GLY A 36 -2.44 -7.89 15.48
CA GLY A 36 -1.98 -9.07 14.77
C GLY A 36 -0.51 -8.98 14.37
N GLU A 37 -0.13 -9.83 13.42
CA GLU A 37 1.25 -9.92 12.92
C GLU A 37 1.45 -8.99 11.73
N LEU A 38 2.32 -7.98 11.90
CA LEU A 38 2.73 -7.10 10.82
C LEU A 38 3.93 -7.70 10.06
N VAL A 39 3.70 -8.12 8.82
CA VAL A 39 4.75 -8.76 8.00
C VAL A 39 5.71 -7.73 7.40
N SER A 40 5.18 -6.67 6.76
CA SER A 40 6.02 -5.66 6.13
C SER A 40 5.31 -4.32 5.97
N VAL A 41 6.12 -3.25 5.91
CA VAL A 41 5.68 -1.88 5.67
C VAL A 41 6.64 -1.22 4.71
N HIS A 42 6.12 -0.62 3.64
CA HIS A 42 6.95 0.03 2.64
C HIS A 42 6.23 1.22 2.00
N ILE A 43 7.00 2.24 1.63
CA ILE A 43 6.52 3.45 0.95
C ILE A 43 7.36 3.65 -0.30
N ILE A 44 6.69 3.81 -1.44
CA ILE A 44 7.29 4.16 -2.72
C ILE A 44 6.84 5.59 -3.08
N PRO A 45 7.67 6.62 -2.89
CA PRO A 45 7.27 8.02 -3.08
C PRO A 45 6.87 8.37 -4.52
N ARG A 46 7.54 7.77 -5.51
CA ARG A 46 7.25 7.94 -6.95
C ARG A 46 7.30 6.58 -7.64
N PRO A 47 6.21 5.80 -7.62
CA PRO A 47 6.16 4.55 -8.36
C PRO A 47 6.27 4.84 -9.86
N HIS A 48 6.99 3.99 -10.58
CA HIS A 48 7.10 4.08 -12.03
C HIS A 48 5.73 3.79 -12.67
N VAL A 49 5.39 4.45 -13.79
CA VAL A 49 4.08 4.32 -14.45
C VAL A 49 3.70 2.87 -14.77
N ASN A 50 4.68 2.07 -15.19
CA ASN A 50 4.46 0.65 -15.50
C ASN A 50 4.01 -0.17 -14.27
N VAL A 51 4.40 0.24 -13.05
CA VAL A 51 4.01 -0.44 -11.81
C VAL A 51 2.51 -0.22 -11.56
N ASP A 52 2.04 1.02 -11.73
CA ASP A 52 0.61 1.35 -11.59
C ASP A 52 -0.24 0.72 -12.71
N ALA A 53 0.33 0.50 -13.90
CA ALA A 53 -0.37 -0.12 -15.02
C ALA A 53 -0.57 -1.64 -14.87
N VAL A 54 0.39 -2.33 -14.25
CA VAL A 54 0.41 -3.81 -14.17
C VAL A 54 -0.09 -4.32 -12.83
N LEU A 55 0.17 -3.61 -11.72
CA LEU A 55 -0.20 -4.05 -10.38
C LEU A 55 -1.52 -3.41 -9.90
N PRO A 56 -2.32 -4.12 -9.09
CA PRO A 56 -3.60 -3.63 -8.57
C PRO A 56 -3.44 -2.60 -7.42
N LEU A 57 -2.69 -1.52 -7.66
CA LEU A 57 -2.36 -0.50 -6.64
C LEU A 57 -3.39 0.64 -6.50
N GLY A 58 -4.56 0.49 -7.09
CA GLY A 58 -5.68 1.44 -6.96
C GLY A 58 -5.50 2.77 -7.70
N ARG A 59 -4.45 2.93 -8.52
CA ARG A 59 -4.32 4.02 -9.48
C ARG A 59 -4.28 3.41 -10.87
N SER A 60 -5.44 3.28 -11.50
CA SER A 60 -5.51 2.95 -12.92
C SER A 60 -4.85 4.09 -13.68
N ALA A 61 -3.87 3.78 -14.53
CA ALA A 61 -3.40 4.75 -15.52
C ALA A 61 -4.64 5.26 -16.27
N ALA A 62 -4.88 6.57 -16.21
CA ALA A 62 -5.89 7.19 -17.04
C ALA A 62 -5.60 6.78 -18.49
N LYS A 63 -6.63 6.26 -19.13
CA LYS A 63 -6.62 5.79 -20.50
C LYS A 63 -6.61 7.05 -21.38
N ASP A 64 -5.42 7.50 -21.77
CA ASP A 64 -5.24 8.38 -22.92
C ASP A 64 -4.98 7.53 -24.16
#